data_AF-A0A956RXY6-F1
#
_entry.id   AF-A0A956RXY6-F1
#
_cell.length_a   1.000
_cell.length_b   1.000
_cell.length_c   1.000
_cell.angle_alpha   90.00
_cell.angle_beta   90.00
_cell.angle_gamma   90.00
#
_symmetry.space_group_name_H-M   'P 1'
#
loop_
_entity.id
_entity.type
_entity.pdbx_description
1 polymer ?
#
loop_
_entity_poly.entity_id
_entity_poly.type
_entity_poly.pdbx_seq_one_letter_code
_entity_poly.pdbx_strand_id
1 'polypeptide(L)'
;MTRATSTVDPAEAHALLAEVLRGSTRREILDAVTSRAGLVDSIERLARAMREHRFPTSGPPLLLRGLVHALDRSCRSEGLHLLHVWDFAAQRRPQEIAPVLLAGYCAEQGMPGAPERHVLSLLLDHYFLLVLSLLAVRAWDAEDPNAALDAITRLVRDLQGPQGSGHRVMDDAESLLLTAASYYHPELEGYVALLERVRTLDPEHQLRTAIPCAAIMGSHLRWGFRFMYGRDVGRMRDDNDIDYPWLQFSVLPPLRALVQRPEADWGPGQRSRTALALLGALSADPWAFTGAVPAVLVDHAAEHEEVRTLLREHHPALRDLFELVRPTATAYSPLSFGCNFLRNAVVASVVQSMGSTERRPSLSTVLLGEAGEEIAPPPGATAQVAHELMRFASVPHRLGAHGAPLIVYDPRDAPRRWDMTLRALAPRA
;
A
#
# COMPACT_ATOMS: atom_id res chain seq x y z
N MET A 1 29.79 -20.27 24.14
CA MET A 1 29.06 -19.16 23.51
C MET A 1 28.48 -19.65 22.20
N THR A 2 27.25 -20.15 22.25
CA THR A 2 26.56 -20.75 21.11
C THR A 2 25.88 -19.60 20.35
N ARG A 3 26.31 -19.35 19.10
CA ARG A 3 25.58 -18.46 18.18
C ARG A 3 24.20 -19.09 17.96
N ALA A 4 23.15 -18.51 18.54
CA ALA A 4 21.78 -18.86 18.19
C ALA A 4 21.54 -18.39 16.75
N THR A 5 21.43 -19.34 15.83
CA THR A 5 20.92 -19.12 14.47
C THR A 5 19.47 -18.69 14.59
N SER A 6 19.23 -17.37 14.54
CA SER A 6 17.92 -16.73 14.74
C SER A 6 17.15 -16.53 13.43
N THR A 7 17.29 -17.46 12.49
CA THR A 7 16.59 -17.42 11.20
C THR A 7 15.31 -18.22 11.34
N VAL A 8 14.17 -17.55 11.20
CA VAL A 8 12.89 -18.23 11.01
C VAL A 8 12.87 -18.81 9.61
N ASP A 9 12.50 -20.09 9.49
CA ASP A 9 12.23 -20.69 8.18
C ASP A 9 10.98 -20.05 7.56
N PRO A 10 11.07 -19.40 6.38
CA PRO A 10 9.91 -18.81 5.70
C PRO A 10 8.77 -19.81 5.45
N ALA A 11 9.08 -21.09 5.23
CA ALA A 11 8.06 -22.12 5.02
C ALA A 11 7.29 -22.42 6.31
N GLU A 12 7.98 -22.51 7.45
CA GLU A 12 7.34 -22.67 8.77
C GLU A 12 6.48 -21.45 9.13
N ALA A 13 6.99 -20.24 8.87
CA ALA A 13 6.25 -19.00 9.07
C ALA A 13 4.96 -18.96 8.23
N HIS A 14 5.06 -19.32 6.96
CA HIS A 14 3.92 -19.37 6.05
C HIS A 14 2.88 -20.40 6.53
N ALA A 15 3.31 -21.62 6.85
CA ALA A 15 2.44 -22.69 7.31
C ALA A 15 1.68 -22.32 8.60
N LEU A 16 2.40 -21.75 9.58
CA LEU A 16 1.78 -21.29 10.84
C LEU A 16 0.71 -20.21 10.58
N LEU A 17 1.02 -19.21 9.75
CA LEU A 17 0.07 -18.14 9.43
C LEU A 17 -1.11 -18.67 8.61
N ALA A 18 -0.88 -19.62 7.70
CA ALA A 18 -1.93 -20.27 6.94
C ALA A 18 -2.95 -20.98 7.85
N GLU A 19 -2.46 -21.72 8.86
CA GLU A 19 -3.32 -22.38 9.85
C GLU A 19 -4.15 -21.36 10.64
N VAL A 20 -3.50 -20.30 11.14
CA VAL A 20 -4.16 -19.25 11.92
C VAL A 20 -5.24 -18.52 11.11
N LEU A 21 -4.98 -18.23 9.83
CA LEU A 21 -5.89 -17.43 9.00
C LEU A 21 -7.07 -18.23 8.44
N ARG A 22 -6.89 -19.54 8.18
CA ARG A 22 -7.96 -20.42 7.66
C ARG A 22 -8.79 -21.09 8.75
N GLY A 23 -8.20 -21.31 9.92
CA GLY A 23 -8.82 -22.04 11.04
C GLY A 23 -9.79 -21.21 11.89
N SER A 24 -10.16 -21.76 13.04
CA SER A 24 -11.00 -21.09 14.05
C SER A 24 -10.21 -20.13 14.95
N THR A 25 -8.89 -20.13 14.88
CA THR A 25 -7.99 -19.42 15.80
C THR A 25 -8.36 -17.96 15.97
N ARG A 26 -8.62 -17.22 14.88
CA ARG A 26 -9.03 -15.81 14.98
C ARG A 26 -10.34 -15.63 15.75
N ARG A 27 -11.34 -16.50 15.54
CA ARG A 27 -12.58 -16.44 16.31
C ARG A 27 -12.35 -16.71 17.79
N GLU A 28 -11.52 -17.70 18.11
CA GLU A 28 -11.17 -18.04 19.49
C GLU A 28 -10.43 -16.90 20.20
N ILE A 29 -9.55 -16.20 19.50
CA ILE A 29 -8.89 -14.99 20.00
C ILE A 29 -9.92 -13.93 20.34
N LEU A 30 -10.82 -13.63 19.39
CA LEU A 30 -11.86 -12.63 19.59
C LEU A 30 -12.81 -13.00 20.74
N ASP A 31 -13.19 -14.28 20.87
CA ASP A 31 -14.01 -14.77 21.98
C ASP A 31 -13.30 -14.60 23.34
N ALA A 32 -11.99 -14.86 23.40
CA ALA A 32 -11.21 -14.78 24.62
C ALA A 32 -10.90 -13.34 25.08
N VAL A 33 -10.73 -12.40 24.14
CA VAL A 33 -10.48 -10.99 24.48
C VAL A 33 -11.77 -10.20 24.73
N THR A 34 -12.93 -10.69 24.24
CA THR A 34 -14.23 -10.05 24.48
C THR A 34 -14.54 -10.03 25.99
N SER A 35 -14.91 -8.85 26.48
CA SER A 35 -15.14 -8.58 27.89
C SER A 35 -16.57 -8.19 28.17
N ARG A 36 -17.09 -8.63 29.33
CA ARG A 36 -18.38 -8.15 29.84
C ARG A 36 -18.35 -6.68 30.28
N ALA A 37 -17.16 -6.09 30.45
CA ALA A 37 -16.99 -4.68 30.78
C ALA A 37 -17.20 -3.75 29.57
N GLY A 38 -17.34 -4.31 28.36
CA GLY A 38 -17.64 -3.59 27.13
C GLY A 38 -16.42 -3.39 26.21
N LEU A 39 -16.67 -2.73 25.08
CA LEU A 39 -15.74 -2.61 23.95
C LEU A 39 -14.35 -2.07 24.34
N VAL A 40 -14.27 -1.05 25.19
CA VAL A 40 -12.99 -0.44 25.56
C VAL A 40 -12.07 -1.46 26.26
N ASP A 41 -12.58 -2.22 27.23
CA ASP A 41 -11.81 -3.26 27.91
C ASP A 41 -11.41 -4.39 26.95
N SER A 42 -12.29 -4.75 26.01
CA SER A 42 -11.97 -5.75 24.97
C SER A 42 -10.84 -5.29 24.03
N ILE A 43 -10.85 -4.00 23.64
CA ILE A 43 -9.78 -3.40 22.83
C ILE A 43 -8.47 -3.40 23.62
N GLU A 44 -8.49 -3.02 24.90
CA GLU A 44 -7.29 -3.02 25.75
C GLU A 44 -6.70 -4.42 25.94
N ARG A 45 -7.56 -5.45 26.10
CA ARG A 45 -7.14 -6.86 26.14
C ARG A 45 -6.50 -7.30 24.83
N LEU A 46 -7.10 -6.95 23.70
CA LEU A 46 -6.56 -7.25 22.37
C LEU A 46 -5.22 -6.53 22.14
N ALA A 47 -5.11 -5.25 22.51
CA ALA A 47 -3.89 -4.46 22.41
C ALA A 47 -2.75 -5.08 23.23
N ARG A 48 -3.05 -5.59 24.44
CA ARG A 48 -2.07 -6.34 25.25
C ARG A 48 -1.62 -7.63 24.57
N ALA A 49 -2.54 -8.41 24.00
CA ALA A 49 -2.20 -9.63 23.27
C ALA A 49 -1.29 -9.34 22.05
N MET A 50 -1.58 -8.26 21.30
CA MET A 50 -0.75 -7.79 20.18
C MET A 50 0.64 -7.36 20.62
N ARG A 51 0.74 -6.56 21.69
CA ARG A 51 2.01 -6.11 22.28
C ARG A 51 2.89 -7.28 22.72
N GLU A 52 2.27 -8.32 23.26
CA GLU A 52 2.98 -9.51 23.73
C GLU A 52 3.22 -10.54 22.62
N HIS A 53 2.66 -10.34 21.42
CA HIS A 53 2.57 -11.35 20.36
C HIS A 53 2.09 -12.72 20.89
N ARG A 54 1.17 -12.68 21.85
CA ARG A 54 0.62 -13.83 22.56
C ARG A 54 -0.88 -13.66 22.66
N PHE A 55 -1.61 -14.48 21.92
CA PHE A 55 -3.06 -14.37 21.85
C PHE A 55 -3.72 -15.48 22.67
N PRO A 56 -4.67 -15.13 23.55
CA PRO A 56 -5.45 -16.13 24.25
C PRO A 56 -6.38 -16.85 23.28
N THR A 57 -6.62 -18.12 23.51
CA THR A 57 -7.52 -18.99 22.74
C THR A 57 -8.27 -19.90 23.72
N SER A 58 -9.22 -20.71 23.24
CA SER A 58 -9.90 -21.69 24.10
C SER A 58 -8.96 -22.81 24.56
N GLY A 59 -7.96 -23.16 23.74
CA GLY A 59 -6.87 -24.07 24.04
C GLY A 59 -5.56 -23.37 24.42
N PRO A 60 -4.40 -23.99 24.16
CA PRO A 60 -3.09 -23.37 24.35
C PRO A 60 -2.97 -22.04 23.58
N PRO A 61 -2.43 -20.97 24.20
CA PRO A 61 -2.38 -19.66 23.54
C PRO A 61 -1.53 -19.69 22.27
N LEU A 62 -1.94 -18.93 21.27
CA LEU A 62 -1.16 -18.71 20.05
C LEU A 62 0.08 -17.85 20.40
N LEU A 63 1.27 -18.41 20.21
CA LEU A 63 2.55 -17.74 20.47
C LEU A 63 3.20 -17.31 19.15
N LEU A 64 3.14 -16.02 18.84
CA LEU A 64 3.78 -15.45 17.63
C LEU A 64 5.06 -14.68 17.93
N ARG A 65 5.41 -14.49 19.22
CA ARG A 65 6.55 -13.64 19.62
C ARG A 65 7.86 -14.02 18.93
N GLY A 66 8.21 -15.30 18.90
CA GLY A 66 9.47 -15.76 18.27
C GLY A 66 9.51 -15.41 16.79
N LEU A 67 8.45 -15.76 16.07
CA LEU A 67 8.26 -15.47 14.65
C LEU A 67 8.34 -13.96 14.36
N VAL A 68 7.47 -13.18 15.00
CA VAL A 68 7.34 -11.74 14.71
C VAL A 68 8.60 -10.98 15.10
N HIS A 69 9.22 -11.30 16.23
CA HIS A 69 10.48 -10.64 16.63
C HIS A 69 11.64 -10.96 15.67
N ALA A 70 11.71 -12.18 15.14
CA ALA A 70 12.77 -12.54 14.21
C ALA A 70 12.60 -11.81 12.86
N LEU A 71 11.38 -11.82 12.31
CA LEU A 71 11.06 -11.08 11.08
C LEU A 71 11.28 -9.57 11.24
N ASP A 72 10.71 -8.97 12.30
CA ASP A 72 10.85 -7.54 12.57
C ASP A 72 12.30 -7.13 12.81
N ARG A 73 13.08 -7.93 13.56
CA ARG A 73 14.51 -7.65 13.77
C ARG A 73 15.28 -7.67 12.45
N SER A 74 15.01 -8.66 11.58
CA SER A 74 15.68 -8.78 10.30
C SER A 74 15.38 -7.59 9.39
N CYS A 75 14.09 -7.22 9.26
CA CYS A 75 13.68 -6.04 8.51
C CYS A 75 14.32 -4.76 9.06
N ARG A 76 14.32 -4.56 10.38
CA ARG A 76 14.92 -3.38 11.00
C ARG A 76 16.43 -3.31 10.88
N SER A 77 17.14 -4.44 10.87
CA SER A 77 18.58 -4.46 10.60
C SER A 77 18.94 -4.03 9.17
N GLU A 78 17.96 -4.06 8.27
CA GLU A 78 18.08 -3.55 6.90
C GLU A 78 17.47 -2.14 6.76
N GLY A 79 17.02 -1.49 7.85
CA GLY A 79 16.41 -0.15 7.79
C GLY A 79 14.92 -0.14 7.46
N LEU A 80 14.23 -1.30 7.46
CA LEU A 80 12.80 -1.42 7.17
C LEU A 80 11.97 -1.57 8.46
N HIS A 81 11.16 -0.57 8.79
CA HIS A 81 10.43 -0.47 10.08
C HIS A 81 8.91 -0.63 9.92
N LEU A 82 8.45 -1.81 9.49
CA LEU A 82 7.05 -2.02 9.11
C LEU A 82 6.06 -1.99 10.29
N LEU A 83 6.45 -2.53 11.45
CA LEU A 83 5.58 -2.58 12.63
C LEU A 83 5.48 -1.24 13.36
N HIS A 84 6.42 -0.32 13.14
CA HIS A 84 6.56 0.90 13.94
C HIS A 84 6.17 2.12 13.10
N VAL A 85 5.62 3.15 13.74
CA VAL A 85 5.40 4.47 13.12
C VAL A 85 6.51 5.43 13.53
N TRP A 86 6.78 6.41 12.68
CA TRP A 86 7.39 7.68 13.01
C TRP A 86 6.31 8.67 13.45
N ASP A 87 6.47 9.22 14.65
CA ASP A 87 5.67 10.33 15.13
C ASP A 87 6.28 11.64 14.59
N PHE A 88 5.63 12.25 13.60
CA PHE A 88 6.07 13.50 13.01
C PHE A 88 5.97 14.70 13.96
N ALA A 89 5.07 14.67 14.94
CA ALA A 89 4.96 15.76 15.91
C ALA A 89 6.07 15.67 16.96
N ALA A 90 6.33 14.47 17.47
CA ALA A 90 7.36 14.25 18.48
C ALA A 90 8.76 13.96 17.91
N GLN A 91 8.89 13.85 16.58
CA GLN A 91 10.13 13.54 15.86
C GLN A 91 10.87 12.30 16.42
N ARG A 92 10.09 11.24 16.73
CA ARG A 92 10.62 10.00 17.29
C ARG A 92 9.75 8.80 16.93
N ARG A 93 10.31 7.60 17.04
CA ARG A 93 9.51 6.36 16.97
C ARG A 93 8.84 6.12 18.32
N PRO A 94 7.51 5.92 18.38
CA PRO A 94 6.87 5.40 19.58
C PRO A 94 7.43 4.02 19.94
N GLN A 95 7.36 3.68 21.23
CA GLN A 95 7.76 2.35 21.70
C GLN A 95 6.80 1.24 21.26
N GLU A 96 5.55 1.61 20.98
CA GLU A 96 4.49 0.69 20.61
C GLU A 96 4.44 0.45 19.10
N ILE A 97 4.02 -0.75 18.72
CA ILE A 97 3.74 -1.10 17.32
C ILE A 97 2.44 -0.45 16.84
N ALA A 98 2.32 -0.18 15.55
CA ALA A 98 1.16 0.45 14.92
C ALA A 98 -0.20 -0.19 15.28
N PRO A 99 -0.36 -1.53 15.31
CA PRO A 99 -1.64 -2.13 15.68
C PRO A 99 -2.07 -1.78 17.11
N VAL A 100 -1.11 -1.65 18.02
CA VAL A 100 -1.36 -1.27 19.42
C VAL A 100 -1.72 0.21 19.52
N LEU A 101 -1.03 1.08 18.76
CA LEU A 101 -1.37 2.50 18.68
C LEU A 101 -2.78 2.71 18.10
N LEU A 102 -3.14 1.95 17.05
CA LEU A 102 -4.47 2.01 16.45
C LEU A 102 -5.54 1.52 17.43
N ALA A 103 -5.28 0.43 18.15
CA ALA A 103 -6.18 -0.05 19.20
C ALA A 103 -6.37 1.00 20.30
N GLY A 104 -5.29 1.64 20.77
CA GLY A 104 -5.36 2.73 21.74
C GLY A 104 -6.23 3.90 21.26
N TYR A 105 -6.02 4.33 20.02
CA TYR A 105 -6.87 5.35 19.38
C TYR A 105 -8.35 4.93 19.37
N CYS A 106 -8.66 3.69 18.97
CA CYS A 106 -10.05 3.20 18.95
C CYS A 106 -10.68 3.14 20.34
N ALA A 107 -9.91 2.75 21.37
CA ALA A 107 -10.36 2.78 22.75
C ALA A 107 -10.69 4.21 23.21
N GLU A 108 -9.83 5.18 22.91
CA GLU A 108 -10.05 6.60 23.24
C GLU A 108 -11.29 7.18 22.55
N GLN A 109 -11.55 6.79 21.30
CA GLN A 109 -12.74 7.24 20.58
C GLN A 109 -14.03 6.53 21.01
N GLY A 110 -13.93 5.39 21.71
CA GLY A 110 -15.07 4.57 22.14
C GLY A 110 -15.90 3.93 21.02
N MET A 111 -15.62 4.26 19.75
CA MET A 111 -16.28 3.76 18.53
C MET A 111 -17.81 3.63 18.65
N PRO A 112 -18.52 4.74 18.92
CA PRO A 112 -19.95 4.70 19.26
C PRO A 112 -20.79 4.08 18.13
N GLY A 113 -21.64 3.11 18.48
CA GLY A 113 -22.53 2.42 17.54
C GLY A 113 -21.89 1.31 16.71
N ALA A 114 -20.56 1.14 16.77
CA ALA A 114 -19.88 0.05 16.07
C ALA A 114 -20.08 -1.29 16.82
N PRO A 115 -20.43 -2.39 16.14
CA PRO A 115 -20.52 -3.70 16.78
C PRO A 115 -19.16 -4.13 17.33
N GLU A 116 -19.09 -4.54 18.60
CA GLU A 116 -17.83 -4.84 19.28
C GLU A 116 -17.00 -5.90 18.55
N ARG A 117 -17.63 -7.01 18.15
CA ARG A 117 -16.97 -8.09 17.43
C ARG A 117 -16.36 -7.64 16.10
N HIS A 118 -17.00 -6.66 15.45
CA HIS A 118 -16.54 -6.09 14.19
C HIS A 118 -15.25 -5.28 14.37
N VAL A 119 -15.25 -4.39 15.36
CA VAL A 119 -14.09 -3.55 15.71
C VAL A 119 -12.89 -4.42 16.07
N LEU A 120 -13.08 -5.41 16.94
CA LEU A 120 -12.01 -6.32 17.36
C LEU A 120 -11.47 -7.14 16.18
N SER A 121 -12.33 -7.60 15.27
CA SER A 121 -11.92 -8.35 14.07
C SER A 121 -11.06 -7.49 13.14
N LEU A 122 -11.46 -6.24 12.89
CA LEU A 122 -10.69 -5.29 12.07
C LEU A 122 -9.32 -4.96 12.67
N LEU A 123 -9.25 -4.76 14.00
CA LEU A 123 -7.98 -4.54 14.69
C LEU A 123 -7.06 -5.76 14.61
N LEU A 124 -7.60 -6.96 14.81
CA LEU A 124 -6.84 -8.21 14.70
C LEU A 124 -6.34 -8.44 13.27
N ASP A 125 -7.18 -8.20 12.27
CA ASP A 125 -6.79 -8.33 10.87
C ASP A 125 -5.72 -7.30 10.49
N HIS A 126 -5.79 -6.06 11.01
CA HIS A 126 -4.74 -5.06 10.80
C HIS A 126 -3.39 -5.51 11.39
N TYR A 127 -3.39 -6.15 12.56
CA TYR A 127 -2.19 -6.75 13.13
C TYR A 127 -1.60 -7.81 12.18
N PHE A 128 -2.42 -8.76 11.72
CA PHE A 128 -1.95 -9.81 10.81
C PHE A 128 -1.53 -9.27 9.46
N LEU A 129 -2.16 -8.20 8.95
CA LEU A 129 -1.74 -7.52 7.72
C LEU A 129 -0.28 -7.06 7.82
N LEU A 130 0.12 -6.43 8.93
CA LEU A 130 1.50 -5.98 9.11
C LEU A 130 2.48 -7.14 9.33
N VAL A 131 2.04 -8.25 9.93
CA VAL A 131 2.84 -9.49 10.00
C VAL A 131 3.05 -10.08 8.60
N LEU A 132 2.02 -10.07 7.74
CA LEU A 132 2.15 -10.49 6.35
C LEU A 132 3.05 -9.52 5.55
N SER A 133 3.03 -8.22 5.85
CA SER A 133 3.97 -7.27 5.23
C SER A 133 5.42 -7.57 5.60
N LEU A 134 5.69 -7.95 6.87
CA LEU A 134 7.02 -8.42 7.26
C LEU A 134 7.42 -9.64 6.43
N LEU A 135 6.52 -10.62 6.30
CA LEU A 135 6.78 -11.82 5.51
C LEU A 135 7.02 -11.50 4.01
N ALA A 136 6.29 -10.54 3.45
CA ALA A 136 6.45 -10.09 2.07
C ALA A 136 7.86 -9.51 1.82
N VAL A 137 8.35 -8.65 2.71
CA VAL A 137 9.72 -8.11 2.63
C VAL A 137 10.78 -9.21 2.75
N ARG A 138 10.46 -10.32 3.44
CA ARG A 138 11.33 -11.49 3.59
C ARG A 138 11.12 -12.56 2.53
N ALA A 139 10.38 -12.29 1.44
CA ALA A 139 10.20 -13.27 0.37
C ALA A 139 11.53 -13.76 -0.23
N TRP A 140 12.57 -12.93 -0.23
CA TRP A 140 13.91 -13.27 -0.71
C TRP A 140 14.73 -14.19 0.22
N ASP A 141 14.22 -14.50 1.41
CA ASP A 141 14.83 -15.54 2.25
C ASP A 141 14.46 -16.95 1.79
N ALA A 142 13.44 -17.08 0.95
CA ALA A 142 13.06 -18.35 0.33
C ALA A 142 13.92 -18.63 -0.92
N GLU A 143 13.98 -19.89 -1.33
CA GLU A 143 14.69 -20.30 -2.55
C GLU A 143 14.10 -19.66 -3.82
N ASP A 144 12.78 -19.48 -3.87
CA ASP A 144 12.07 -18.80 -4.94
C ASP A 144 11.22 -17.65 -4.38
N PRO A 145 11.69 -16.39 -4.51
CA PRO A 145 10.95 -15.21 -4.06
C PRO A 145 9.60 -15.05 -4.76
N ASN A 146 9.49 -15.47 -6.02
CA ASN A 146 8.26 -15.38 -6.81
C ASN A 146 7.18 -16.29 -6.19
N ALA A 147 7.51 -17.57 -5.99
CA ALA A 147 6.61 -18.51 -5.32
C ALA A 147 6.24 -18.08 -3.90
N ALA A 148 7.17 -17.46 -3.17
CA ALA A 148 6.91 -16.92 -1.83
C ALA A 148 5.88 -15.78 -1.87
N LEU A 149 6.02 -14.81 -2.78
CA LEU A 149 5.04 -13.72 -2.96
C LEU A 149 3.66 -14.25 -3.35
N ASP A 150 3.58 -15.22 -4.26
CA ASP A 150 2.32 -15.89 -4.61
C ASP A 150 1.67 -16.57 -3.41
N ALA A 151 2.48 -17.20 -2.54
CA ALA A 151 2.02 -17.83 -1.32
C ALA A 151 1.50 -16.81 -0.30
N ILE A 152 2.12 -15.64 -0.21
CA ILE A 152 1.69 -14.55 0.67
C ILE A 152 0.41 -13.90 0.14
N THR A 153 0.28 -13.73 -1.18
CA THR A 153 -0.96 -13.25 -1.81
C THR A 153 -2.15 -14.15 -1.46
N ARG A 154 -1.96 -15.48 -1.37
CA ARG A 154 -2.99 -16.39 -0.85
C ARG A 154 -3.34 -16.12 0.62
N LEU A 155 -2.35 -15.85 1.48
CA LEU A 155 -2.59 -15.50 2.89
C LEU A 155 -3.33 -14.16 3.03
N VAL A 156 -3.06 -13.18 2.18
CA VAL A 156 -3.80 -11.89 2.15
C VAL A 156 -5.28 -12.12 1.82
N ARG A 157 -5.58 -13.04 0.91
CA ARG A 157 -6.96 -13.45 0.61
C ARG A 157 -7.62 -14.16 1.80
N ASP A 158 -6.91 -15.07 2.47
CA ASP A 158 -7.41 -15.78 3.66
C ASP A 158 -7.67 -14.81 4.84
N LEU A 159 -6.78 -13.83 5.03
CA LEU A 159 -6.92 -12.77 6.03
C LEU A 159 -8.22 -11.98 5.81
N GLN A 160 -8.46 -11.51 4.58
CA GLN A 160 -9.57 -10.61 4.27
C GLN A 160 -10.84 -11.34 3.81
N GLY A 161 -10.82 -12.68 3.85
CA GLY A 161 -11.93 -13.54 3.50
C GLY A 161 -13.00 -13.67 4.60
N PRO A 162 -14.00 -14.53 4.40
CA PRO A 162 -15.14 -14.67 5.31
C PRO A 162 -14.79 -15.23 6.69
N GLN A 163 -13.60 -15.82 6.85
CA GLN A 163 -13.10 -16.29 8.15
C GLN A 163 -12.46 -15.15 8.98
N GLY A 164 -12.27 -13.96 8.39
CA GLY A 164 -11.77 -12.75 9.03
C GLY A 164 -12.84 -11.70 9.26
N SER A 165 -12.46 -10.43 9.16
CA SER A 165 -13.39 -9.29 9.15
C SER A 165 -14.20 -9.19 7.85
N GLY A 166 -13.77 -9.84 6.77
CA GLY A 166 -14.36 -9.69 5.43
C GLY A 166 -14.04 -8.36 4.75
N HIS A 167 -13.28 -7.47 5.41
CA HIS A 167 -12.85 -6.19 4.85
C HIS A 167 -11.54 -6.35 4.08
N ARG A 168 -11.55 -5.92 2.82
CA ARG A 168 -10.35 -5.83 1.98
C ARG A 168 -9.70 -4.47 2.16
N VAL A 169 -8.44 -4.47 2.57
CA VAL A 169 -7.58 -3.30 2.62
C VAL A 169 -6.64 -3.31 1.42
N MET A 170 -5.88 -4.40 1.22
CA MET A 170 -4.91 -4.58 0.14
C MET A 170 -5.18 -5.87 -0.62
N ASP A 171 -4.85 -5.94 -1.90
CA ASP A 171 -5.26 -7.09 -2.73
C ASP A 171 -4.24 -8.24 -2.77
N ASP A 172 -2.95 -7.94 -2.60
CA ASP A 172 -1.85 -8.88 -2.84
C ASP A 172 -0.56 -8.55 -2.05
N ALA A 173 0.42 -9.44 -2.14
CA ALA A 173 1.71 -9.31 -1.48
C ALA A 173 2.50 -8.10 -1.98
N GLU A 174 2.38 -7.79 -3.28
CA GLU A 174 3.00 -6.65 -3.94
C GLU A 174 2.51 -5.32 -3.34
N SER A 175 1.20 -5.21 -3.07
CA SER A 175 0.62 -4.07 -2.34
C SER A 175 1.12 -4.00 -0.89
N LEU A 176 1.45 -5.13 -0.25
CA LEU A 176 2.05 -5.16 1.08
C LEU A 176 3.51 -4.70 1.08
N LEU A 177 4.32 -5.04 0.06
CA LEU A 177 5.69 -4.54 -0.07
C LEU A 177 5.73 -3.00 -0.01
N LEU A 178 4.72 -2.36 -0.58
CA LEU A 178 4.59 -0.91 -0.60
C LEU A 178 4.28 -0.31 0.78
N THR A 179 3.85 -1.10 1.76
CA THR A 179 3.77 -0.62 3.15
C THR A 179 5.15 -0.39 3.75
N ALA A 180 6.18 -1.11 3.29
CA ALA A 180 7.58 -0.85 3.62
C ALA A 180 8.14 0.31 2.78
N ALA A 181 7.72 0.37 1.50
CA ALA A 181 8.23 1.33 0.54
C ALA A 181 7.67 2.77 0.75
N SER A 182 6.45 2.91 1.24
CA SER A 182 5.74 4.20 1.31
C SER A 182 5.86 4.89 2.67
N TYR A 183 7.00 4.75 3.35
CA TYR A 183 7.19 5.28 4.70
C TYR A 183 8.46 6.13 4.80
N TYR A 184 8.31 7.39 5.20
CA TYR A 184 9.46 8.24 5.51
C TYR A 184 10.23 7.66 6.71
N HIS A 185 11.51 7.41 6.49
CA HIS A 185 12.41 6.90 7.50
C HIS A 185 13.75 7.65 7.45
N PRO A 186 14.40 7.95 8.58
CA PRO A 186 15.75 8.54 8.54
C PRO A 186 16.81 7.56 8.00
N GLU A 187 16.52 6.26 7.97
CA GLU A 187 17.37 5.21 7.38
C GLU A 187 16.74 4.81 6.04
N LEU A 188 17.39 5.17 4.93
CA LEU A 188 16.86 5.03 3.57
C LEU A 188 17.44 3.82 2.83
N GLU A 189 18.47 3.19 3.38
CA GLU A 189 19.21 2.11 2.74
C GLU A 189 18.33 0.88 2.46
N GLY A 190 17.42 0.57 3.38
CA GLY A 190 16.48 -0.55 3.22
C GLY A 190 15.52 -0.37 2.07
N TYR A 191 15.09 0.87 1.84
CA TYR A 191 14.20 1.22 0.75
C TYR A 191 14.88 1.05 -0.62
N VAL A 192 16.14 1.46 -0.72
CA VAL A 192 16.96 1.25 -1.93
C VAL A 192 17.24 -0.25 -2.14
N ALA A 193 17.64 -0.98 -1.09
CA ALA A 193 17.91 -2.41 -1.19
C ALA A 193 16.66 -3.23 -1.58
N LEU A 194 15.48 -2.82 -1.12
CA LEU A 194 14.23 -3.47 -1.49
C LEU A 194 13.92 -3.29 -2.99
N LEU A 195 14.23 -2.13 -3.58
CA LEU A 195 14.06 -1.92 -5.02
C LEU A 195 14.95 -2.86 -5.84
N GLU A 196 16.22 -2.98 -5.44
CA GLU A 196 17.17 -3.89 -6.10
C GLU A 196 16.70 -5.35 -6.03
N ARG A 197 16.13 -5.76 -4.90
CA ARG A 197 15.50 -7.08 -4.76
C ARG A 197 14.28 -7.26 -5.67
N VAL A 198 13.41 -6.25 -5.77
CA VAL A 198 12.26 -6.28 -6.68
C VAL A 198 12.70 -6.41 -8.14
N ARG A 199 13.81 -5.79 -8.53
CA ARG A 199 14.40 -5.92 -9.88
C ARG A 199 14.89 -7.35 -10.20
N THR A 200 15.08 -8.22 -9.20
CA THR A 200 15.45 -9.63 -9.45
C THR A 200 14.26 -10.56 -9.70
N LEU A 201 13.03 -10.07 -9.52
CA LEU A 201 11.82 -10.86 -9.78
C LEU A 201 11.65 -11.12 -11.28
N ASP A 202 10.83 -12.10 -11.63
CA ASP A 202 10.47 -12.33 -13.03
C ASP A 202 9.64 -11.18 -13.61
N PRO A 203 9.50 -11.06 -14.94
CA PRO A 203 8.77 -9.94 -15.56
C PRO A 203 7.30 -9.82 -15.13
N GLU A 204 6.62 -10.92 -14.80
CA GLU A 204 5.22 -10.89 -14.38
C GLU A 204 5.10 -10.34 -12.95
N HIS A 205 5.98 -10.76 -12.05
CA HIS A 205 6.06 -10.24 -10.68
C HIS A 205 6.56 -8.79 -10.62
N GLN A 206 7.49 -8.40 -11.51
CA GLN A 206 7.86 -7.00 -11.69
C GLN A 206 6.67 -6.16 -12.12
N LEU A 207 5.86 -6.62 -13.08
CA LEU A 207 4.64 -5.94 -13.50
C LEU A 207 3.62 -5.83 -12.35
N ARG A 208 3.37 -6.94 -11.64
CA ARG A 208 2.47 -6.96 -10.47
C ARG A 208 2.92 -6.03 -9.35
N THR A 209 4.23 -5.85 -9.17
CA THR A 209 4.79 -4.91 -8.18
C THR A 209 4.72 -3.46 -8.67
N ALA A 210 4.99 -3.22 -9.95
CA ALA A 210 5.01 -1.89 -10.54
C ALA A 210 3.62 -1.24 -10.58
N ILE A 211 2.55 -2.01 -10.79
CA ILE A 211 1.17 -1.48 -10.85
C ILE A 211 0.75 -0.74 -9.56
N PRO A 212 0.72 -1.38 -8.37
CA PRO A 212 0.39 -0.68 -7.13
C PRO A 212 1.45 0.38 -6.77
N CYS A 213 2.73 0.17 -7.14
CA CYS A 213 3.79 1.16 -6.93
C CYS A 213 3.48 2.45 -7.70
N ALA A 214 3.04 2.34 -8.95
CA ALA A 214 2.72 3.47 -9.81
C ALA A 214 1.57 4.31 -9.24
N ALA A 215 0.53 3.64 -8.72
CA ALA A 215 -0.57 4.30 -8.07
C ALA A 215 -0.15 5.03 -6.79
N ILE A 216 0.69 4.42 -5.97
CA ILE A 216 1.09 4.93 -4.67
C ILE A 216 2.11 6.06 -4.80
N MET A 217 3.19 5.85 -5.56
CA MET A 217 4.18 6.89 -5.84
C MET A 217 3.55 8.06 -6.60
N GLY A 218 2.71 7.76 -7.60
CA GLY A 218 1.93 8.78 -8.30
C GLY A 218 1.06 9.61 -7.36
N SER A 219 0.34 8.96 -6.46
CA SER A 219 -0.49 9.60 -5.43
C SER A 219 0.33 10.47 -4.47
N HIS A 220 1.43 9.93 -3.95
CA HIS A 220 2.35 10.58 -3.02
C HIS A 220 2.94 11.85 -3.60
N LEU A 221 3.60 11.75 -4.75
CA LEU A 221 4.30 12.86 -5.37
C LEU A 221 3.33 13.94 -5.85
N ARG A 222 2.14 13.60 -6.37
CA ARG A 222 1.12 14.61 -6.69
C ARG A 222 0.59 15.33 -5.45
N TRP A 223 0.48 14.65 -4.32
CA TRP A 223 0.13 15.26 -3.04
C TRP A 223 1.24 16.22 -2.58
N GLY A 224 2.50 15.76 -2.58
CA GLY A 224 3.67 16.54 -2.20
C GLY A 224 3.84 17.78 -3.10
N PHE A 225 3.76 17.61 -4.41
CA PHE A 225 3.79 18.71 -5.39
C PHE A 225 2.81 19.83 -5.03
N ARG A 226 1.57 19.45 -4.66
CA ARG A 226 0.51 20.41 -4.35
C ARG A 226 0.69 21.09 -2.99
N PHE A 227 1.08 20.34 -1.96
CA PHE A 227 0.96 20.80 -0.56
C PHE A 227 2.31 21.03 0.15
N MET A 228 3.36 20.30 -0.23
CA MET A 228 4.71 20.42 0.36
C MET A 228 5.58 21.37 -0.44
N TYR A 229 5.61 21.20 -1.77
CA TYR A 229 6.62 21.85 -2.61
C TYR A 229 6.11 23.09 -3.33
N GLY A 230 4.90 23.58 -3.02
CA GLY A 230 4.36 24.81 -3.60
C GLY A 230 4.26 24.77 -5.13
N ARG A 231 4.07 23.59 -5.72
CA ARG A 231 4.05 23.31 -7.16
C ARG A 231 5.40 23.53 -7.87
N ASP A 232 6.49 23.39 -7.13
CA ASP A 232 7.86 23.39 -7.67
C ASP A 232 8.34 21.93 -7.88
N VAL A 233 8.48 21.53 -9.14
CA VAL A 233 8.96 20.19 -9.50
C VAL A 233 10.43 19.99 -9.14
N GLY A 234 11.26 21.04 -9.20
CA GLY A 234 12.67 20.97 -8.84
C GLY A 234 12.83 20.64 -7.36
N ARG A 235 12.15 21.39 -6.49
CA ARG A 235 12.13 21.12 -5.04
C ARG A 235 11.60 19.72 -4.71
N MET A 236 10.57 19.27 -5.43
CA MET A 236 10.04 17.92 -5.25
C MET A 236 11.08 16.86 -5.63
N ARG A 237 11.80 17.02 -6.75
CA ARG A 237 12.87 16.10 -7.14
C ARG A 237 13.97 16.03 -6.09
N ASP A 238 14.42 17.17 -5.61
CA ASP A 238 15.52 17.26 -4.66
C ASP A 238 15.19 16.62 -3.30
N ASP A 239 13.93 16.71 -2.86
CA ASP A 239 13.48 16.15 -1.56
C ASP A 239 13.01 14.68 -1.65
N ASN A 240 12.78 14.16 -2.86
CA ASN A 240 12.28 12.79 -3.09
C ASN A 240 13.27 11.96 -3.92
N ASP A 241 14.57 12.22 -3.81
CA ASP A 241 15.63 11.57 -4.59
C ASP A 241 15.56 10.03 -4.59
N ILE A 242 15.19 9.44 -3.45
CA ILE A 242 14.98 7.99 -3.28
C ILE A 242 13.69 7.46 -3.92
N ASP A 243 12.66 8.29 -4.10
CA ASP A 243 11.38 7.86 -4.67
C ASP A 243 11.39 7.87 -6.19
N TYR A 244 12.26 8.67 -6.82
CA TYR A 244 12.37 8.69 -8.28
C TYR A 244 12.82 7.36 -8.88
N PRO A 245 13.80 6.63 -8.32
CA PRO A 245 14.10 5.25 -8.71
C PRO A 245 12.88 4.32 -8.64
N TRP A 246 12.08 4.40 -7.58
CA TRP A 246 10.84 3.64 -7.44
C TRP A 246 9.77 4.09 -8.45
N LEU A 247 9.65 5.39 -8.71
CA LEU A 247 8.76 5.93 -9.72
C LEU A 247 9.16 5.44 -11.12
N GLN A 248 10.45 5.44 -11.45
CA GLN A 248 10.96 4.92 -12.72
C GLN A 248 10.68 3.42 -12.86
N PHE A 249 10.96 2.63 -11.80
CA PHE A 249 10.58 1.23 -11.77
C PHE A 249 9.06 1.05 -11.95
N SER A 250 8.23 1.94 -11.39
CA SER A 250 6.78 1.85 -11.57
C SER A 250 6.28 2.18 -12.98
N VAL A 251 7.10 2.84 -13.81
CA VAL A 251 6.78 3.19 -15.19
C VAL A 251 7.17 2.07 -16.16
N LEU A 252 8.36 1.50 -15.99
CA LEU A 252 8.97 0.66 -17.02
C LEU A 252 8.26 -0.69 -17.26
N PRO A 253 7.96 -1.55 -16.26
CA PRO A 253 7.25 -2.81 -16.46
C PRO A 253 5.83 -2.62 -17.03
N PRO A 254 4.98 -1.69 -16.55
CA PRO A 254 3.68 -1.42 -17.18
C PRO A 254 3.81 -0.95 -18.62
N LEU A 255 4.80 -0.09 -18.91
CA LEU A 255 5.06 0.38 -20.27
C LEU A 255 5.48 -0.77 -21.20
N ARG A 256 6.43 -1.60 -20.78
CA ARG A 256 6.85 -2.82 -21.51
C ARG A 256 5.66 -3.74 -21.75
N ALA A 257 4.86 -4.02 -20.73
CA ALA A 257 3.70 -4.88 -20.86
C ALA A 257 2.69 -4.33 -21.87
N LEU A 258 2.37 -3.04 -21.82
CA LEU A 258 1.40 -2.41 -22.71
C LEU A 258 1.83 -2.40 -24.19
N VAL A 259 3.14 -2.37 -24.46
CA VAL A 259 3.67 -2.32 -25.83
C VAL A 259 4.06 -3.69 -26.40
N GLN A 260 4.41 -4.65 -25.53
CA GLN A 260 4.90 -5.98 -25.95
C GLN A 260 3.84 -7.08 -25.84
N ARG A 261 2.89 -6.99 -24.89
CA ARG A 261 1.91 -8.04 -24.63
C ARG A 261 0.73 -7.96 -25.62
N PRO A 262 0.46 -9.01 -26.41
CA PRO A 262 -0.69 -9.06 -27.31
C PRO A 262 -2.01 -8.80 -26.57
N GLU A 263 -2.96 -8.14 -27.25
CA GLU A 263 -4.25 -7.77 -26.64
C GLU A 263 -5.04 -8.99 -26.11
N ALA A 264 -4.95 -10.13 -26.81
CA ALA A 264 -5.61 -11.38 -26.42
C ALA A 264 -5.09 -11.99 -25.11
N ASP A 265 -3.88 -11.62 -24.68
CA ASP A 265 -3.24 -12.17 -23.49
C ASP A 265 -3.60 -11.41 -22.21
N TRP A 266 -4.41 -10.35 -22.32
CA TRP A 266 -4.90 -9.59 -21.18
C TRP A 266 -6.20 -10.17 -20.63
N GLY A 267 -6.24 -10.40 -19.32
CA GLY A 267 -7.48 -10.69 -18.63
C GLY A 267 -8.44 -9.47 -18.63
N PRO A 268 -9.72 -9.69 -18.30
CA PRO A 268 -10.73 -8.64 -18.28
C PRO A 268 -10.29 -7.41 -17.48
N GLY A 269 -10.24 -6.24 -18.12
CA GLY A 269 -9.89 -4.97 -17.50
C GLY A 269 -8.41 -4.79 -17.11
N GLN A 270 -7.56 -5.82 -17.21
CA GLN A 270 -6.15 -5.75 -16.79
C GLN A 270 -5.35 -4.74 -17.62
N ARG A 271 -5.59 -4.68 -18.94
CA ARG A 271 -4.93 -3.71 -19.83
C ARG A 271 -5.26 -2.28 -19.44
N SER A 272 -6.55 -1.98 -19.19
CA SER A 272 -7.01 -0.66 -18.75
C SER A 272 -6.48 -0.30 -17.36
N ARG A 273 -6.45 -1.26 -16.42
CA ARG A 273 -5.86 -1.06 -15.09
C ARG A 273 -4.37 -0.73 -15.20
N THR A 274 -3.64 -1.42 -16.08
CA THR A 274 -2.21 -1.17 -16.33
C THR A 274 -1.97 0.18 -16.98
N ALA A 275 -2.80 0.58 -17.95
CA ALA A 275 -2.75 1.91 -18.56
C ALA A 275 -3.04 3.02 -17.54
N LEU A 276 -4.02 2.81 -16.67
CA LEU A 276 -4.35 3.75 -15.60
C LEU A 276 -3.25 3.87 -14.54
N ALA A 277 -2.60 2.76 -14.18
CA ALA A 277 -1.45 2.75 -13.29
C ALA A 277 -0.27 3.52 -13.91
N LEU A 278 0.09 3.23 -15.16
CA LEU A 278 1.14 3.93 -15.90
C LEU A 278 0.87 5.45 -15.96
N LEU A 279 -0.37 5.83 -16.29
CA LEU A 279 -0.80 7.23 -16.31
C LEU A 279 -0.71 7.86 -14.91
N GLY A 280 -1.03 7.09 -13.87
CA GLY A 280 -0.85 7.44 -12.46
C GLY A 280 0.59 7.83 -12.15
N ALA A 281 1.57 7.00 -12.51
CA ALA A 281 2.99 7.31 -12.31
C ALA A 281 3.45 8.52 -13.14
N LEU A 282 3.17 8.52 -14.45
CA LEU A 282 3.59 9.61 -15.35
C LEU A 282 3.02 10.97 -14.92
N SER A 283 1.80 11.00 -14.37
CA SER A 283 1.15 12.25 -13.95
C SER A 283 1.76 12.90 -12.70
N ALA A 284 2.66 12.22 -11.97
CA ALA A 284 3.41 12.83 -10.88
C ALA A 284 4.43 13.84 -11.39
N ASP A 285 5.22 13.44 -12.39
CA ASP A 285 6.19 14.30 -13.07
C ASP A 285 6.45 13.78 -14.49
N PRO A 286 5.63 14.20 -15.48
CA PRO A 286 5.76 13.68 -16.84
C PRO A 286 7.04 14.17 -17.53
N TRP A 287 7.66 15.25 -17.03
CA TRP A 287 8.90 15.78 -17.58
C TRP A 287 10.12 14.99 -17.13
N ALA A 288 10.02 14.26 -16.01
CA ALA A 288 11.08 13.35 -15.59
C ALA A 288 11.33 12.26 -16.63
N PHE A 289 10.32 11.85 -17.41
CA PHE A 289 10.41 10.72 -18.35
C PHE A 289 10.41 11.11 -19.82
N THR A 290 10.24 12.39 -20.14
CA THR A 290 10.24 12.90 -21.53
C THR A 290 11.43 13.83 -21.81
N GLY A 291 11.98 14.45 -20.77
CA GLY A 291 13.12 15.37 -20.84
C GLY A 291 14.49 14.70 -20.79
N ALA A 292 15.50 15.49 -20.40
CA ALA A 292 16.82 14.96 -20.05
C ALA A 292 16.74 14.16 -18.74
N VAL A 293 17.67 13.23 -18.54
CA VAL A 293 17.78 12.43 -17.31
C VAL A 293 17.90 13.36 -16.10
N PRO A 294 16.95 13.34 -15.15
CA PRO A 294 17.09 14.06 -13.89
C PRO A 294 18.31 13.59 -13.10
N ALA A 295 18.93 14.46 -12.30
CA ALA A 295 20.11 14.10 -11.49
C ALA A 295 19.85 12.89 -10.58
N VAL A 296 18.65 12.81 -10.00
CA VAL A 296 18.18 11.71 -9.15
C VAL A 296 18.02 10.37 -9.87
N LEU A 297 18.13 10.34 -11.21
CA LEU A 297 18.03 9.13 -12.04
C LEU A 297 19.32 8.83 -12.81
N VAL A 298 20.43 9.50 -12.49
CA VAL A 298 21.69 9.32 -13.22
C VAL A 298 22.20 7.87 -13.16
N ASP A 299 22.08 7.22 -12.01
CA ASP A 299 22.48 5.81 -11.82
C ASP A 299 21.52 4.82 -12.50
N HIS A 300 20.38 5.31 -12.99
CA HIS A 300 19.37 4.53 -13.71
C HIS A 300 19.15 5.05 -15.15
N ALA A 301 20.15 5.72 -15.74
CA ALA A 301 20.04 6.35 -17.05
C ALA A 301 19.69 5.38 -18.20
N ALA A 302 20.11 4.11 -18.12
CA ALA A 302 19.79 3.11 -19.13
C ALA A 302 18.29 2.76 -19.15
N GLU A 303 17.72 2.48 -17.98
CA GLU A 303 16.28 2.27 -17.82
C GLU A 303 15.48 3.52 -18.20
N HIS A 304 16.01 4.71 -17.86
CA HIS A 304 15.41 5.99 -18.25
C HIS A 304 15.33 6.17 -19.77
N GLU A 305 16.43 5.88 -20.48
CA GLU A 305 16.46 5.99 -21.94
C GLU A 305 15.53 4.97 -22.61
N GLU A 306 15.38 3.78 -22.03
CA GLU A 306 14.40 2.80 -22.48
C GLU A 306 12.97 3.34 -22.33
N VAL A 307 12.62 3.89 -21.15
CA VAL A 307 11.32 4.54 -20.94
C VAL A 307 11.08 5.62 -21.99
N ARG A 308 12.06 6.51 -22.21
CA ARG A 308 11.97 7.58 -23.22
C ARG A 308 11.75 7.05 -24.62
N THR A 309 12.46 5.99 -24.99
CA THR A 309 12.36 5.37 -26.31
C THR A 309 10.99 4.75 -26.51
N LEU A 310 10.52 3.93 -25.56
CA LEU A 310 9.21 3.30 -25.63
C LEU A 310 8.06 4.32 -25.66
N LEU A 311 8.13 5.37 -24.84
CA LEU A 311 7.14 6.46 -24.85
C LEU A 311 7.09 7.17 -26.21
N ARG A 312 8.24 7.40 -26.84
CA ARG A 312 8.35 8.08 -28.13
C ARG A 312 7.86 7.21 -29.28
N GLU A 313 8.32 5.97 -29.36
CA GLU A 313 8.02 5.03 -30.44
C GLU A 313 6.54 4.61 -30.42
N HIS A 314 5.98 4.38 -29.23
CA HIS A 314 4.60 3.91 -29.07
C HIS A 314 3.62 5.03 -28.69
N HIS A 315 4.00 6.31 -28.82
CA HIS A 315 3.16 7.46 -28.45
C HIS A 315 1.71 7.37 -28.99
N PRO A 316 1.46 7.08 -30.29
CA PRO A 316 0.08 7.01 -30.80
C PRO A 316 -0.76 5.94 -30.09
N ALA A 317 -0.21 4.72 -29.94
CA ALA A 317 -0.92 3.61 -29.30
C ALA A 317 -1.17 3.86 -27.80
N LEU A 318 -0.18 4.44 -27.10
CA LEU A 318 -0.32 4.82 -25.70
C LEU A 318 -1.36 5.93 -25.51
N ARG A 319 -1.40 6.90 -26.43
CA ARG A 319 -2.41 7.95 -26.41
C ARG A 319 -3.82 7.37 -26.55
N ASP A 320 -4.04 6.48 -27.52
CA ASP A 320 -5.34 5.84 -27.72
C ASP A 320 -5.77 5.05 -26.46
N LEU A 321 -4.82 4.37 -25.80
CA LEU A 321 -5.08 3.70 -24.52
C LEU A 321 -5.43 4.68 -23.39
N PHE A 322 -4.73 5.80 -23.28
CA PHE A 322 -5.02 6.81 -22.27
C PHE A 322 -6.34 7.55 -22.51
N GLU A 323 -6.82 7.59 -23.75
CA GLU A 323 -8.17 8.09 -24.07
C GLU A 323 -9.27 7.16 -23.54
N LEU A 324 -9.07 5.84 -23.56
CA LEU A 324 -10.03 4.87 -23.00
C LEU A 324 -10.22 5.03 -21.48
N VAL A 325 -9.21 5.55 -20.79
CA VAL A 325 -9.22 5.81 -19.34
C VAL A 325 -9.28 7.30 -19.00
N ARG A 326 -9.71 8.15 -19.96
CA ARG A 326 -9.81 9.60 -19.76
C ARG A 326 -10.74 9.90 -18.57
N PRO A 327 -10.27 10.59 -17.53
CA PRO A 327 -11.11 10.96 -16.40
C PRO A 327 -12.09 12.06 -16.78
N THR A 328 -13.27 12.06 -16.13
CA THR A 328 -14.21 13.18 -16.18
C THR A 328 -14.18 13.96 -14.86
N ALA A 329 -14.79 15.14 -14.85
CA ALA A 329 -14.85 15.96 -13.63
C ALA A 329 -15.89 15.49 -12.60
N THR A 330 -16.67 14.44 -12.93
CA THR A 330 -17.79 13.96 -12.11
C THR A 330 -17.66 12.49 -11.70
N ALA A 331 -16.94 11.68 -12.48
CA ALA A 331 -16.68 10.29 -12.15
C ALA A 331 -15.45 10.13 -11.24
N TYR A 332 -15.41 9.02 -10.50
CA TYR A 332 -14.22 8.64 -9.75
C TYR A 332 -13.04 8.39 -10.69
N SER A 333 -11.85 8.81 -10.29
CA SER A 333 -10.59 8.43 -10.93
C SER A 333 -9.50 8.31 -9.87
N PRO A 334 -8.60 7.33 -9.95
CA PRO A 334 -7.42 7.33 -9.09
C PRO A 334 -6.55 8.58 -9.24
N LEU A 335 -6.59 9.22 -10.42
CA LEU A 335 -5.89 10.49 -10.65
C LEU A 335 -6.46 11.65 -9.83
N SER A 336 -7.66 11.56 -9.25
CA SER A 336 -8.20 12.58 -8.35
C SER A 336 -7.93 12.28 -6.87
N PHE A 337 -7.38 11.11 -6.56
CA PHE A 337 -6.97 10.73 -5.21
C PHE A 337 -5.47 11.01 -5.00
N GLY A 338 -5.13 11.44 -3.78
CA GLY A 338 -3.78 11.73 -3.35
C GLY A 338 -3.64 11.51 -1.84
N CYS A 339 -2.54 10.89 -1.39
CA CYS A 339 -2.24 10.73 0.03
C CYS A 339 -0.76 10.99 0.28
N ASN A 340 -0.44 11.58 1.43
CA ASN A 340 0.95 11.82 1.81
C ASN A 340 1.70 10.50 2.01
N PHE A 341 1.13 9.51 2.69
CA PHE A 341 1.74 8.20 2.80
C PHE A 341 0.66 7.14 2.72
N LEU A 342 0.97 5.99 2.13
CA LEU A 342 0.04 4.86 2.00
C LEU A 342 -0.55 4.47 3.36
N ARG A 343 0.29 4.50 4.40
CA ARG A 343 -0.11 4.12 5.76
C ARG A 343 -1.24 4.99 6.32
N ASN A 344 -1.28 6.27 5.96
CA ASN A 344 -2.38 7.15 6.37
C ASN A 344 -3.71 6.66 5.77
N ALA A 345 -3.68 6.23 4.50
CA ALA A 345 -4.85 5.68 3.83
C ALA A 345 -5.23 4.29 4.37
N VAL A 346 -4.26 3.44 4.74
CA VAL A 346 -4.52 2.16 5.41
C VAL A 346 -5.23 2.37 6.74
N VAL A 347 -4.69 3.22 7.61
CA VAL A 347 -5.29 3.51 8.92
C VAL A 347 -6.68 4.11 8.75
N ALA A 348 -6.83 5.08 7.85
CA ALA A 348 -8.13 5.67 7.55
C ALA A 348 -9.14 4.62 7.05
N SER A 349 -8.73 3.71 6.16
CA SER A 349 -9.57 2.63 5.65
C SER A 349 -10.02 1.66 6.74
N VAL A 350 -9.11 1.26 7.64
CA VAL A 350 -9.44 0.39 8.78
C VAL A 350 -10.43 1.08 9.72
N VAL A 351 -10.18 2.35 10.10
CA VAL A 351 -11.09 3.06 11.03
C VAL A 351 -12.44 3.34 10.39
N GLN A 352 -12.50 3.77 9.13
CA GLN A 352 -13.78 4.00 8.45
C GLN A 352 -14.57 2.70 8.25
N SER A 353 -13.92 1.54 8.18
CA SER A 353 -14.58 0.24 8.12
C SER A 353 -15.23 -0.18 9.44
N MET A 354 -14.84 0.40 10.58
CA MET A 354 -15.44 0.06 11.88
C MET A 354 -16.90 0.52 12.02
N GLY A 355 -17.29 1.57 11.30
CA GLY A 355 -18.63 2.14 11.36
C GLY A 355 -19.69 1.39 10.55
N SER A 356 -19.31 0.39 9.75
CA SER A 356 -20.24 -0.38 8.91
C SER A 356 -19.72 -1.79 8.67
N THR A 357 -20.61 -2.78 8.74
CA THR A 357 -20.33 -4.18 8.36
C THR A 357 -20.48 -4.43 6.86
N GLU A 358 -20.89 -3.42 6.09
CA GLU A 358 -21.02 -3.55 4.64
C GLU A 358 -19.66 -3.63 3.97
N ARG A 359 -19.56 -4.48 2.95
CA ARG A 359 -18.33 -4.63 2.17
C ARG A 359 -18.06 -3.34 1.40
N ARG A 360 -16.85 -2.82 1.54
CA ARG A 360 -16.41 -1.57 0.92
C ARG A 360 -15.36 -1.85 -0.17
N PRO A 361 -15.22 -0.98 -1.18
CA PRO A 361 -14.05 -0.98 -2.06
C PRO A 361 -12.75 -1.04 -1.26
N SER A 362 -11.78 -1.84 -1.72
CA SER A 362 -10.47 -1.91 -1.07
C SER A 362 -9.66 -0.64 -1.33
N LEU A 363 -8.59 -0.42 -0.57
CA LEU A 363 -7.69 0.69 -0.85
C LEU A 363 -6.99 0.49 -2.20
N SER A 364 -6.70 -0.76 -2.60
CA SER A 364 -6.25 -1.08 -3.95
C SER A 364 -7.27 -0.66 -5.02
N THR A 365 -8.58 -0.89 -4.82
CA THR A 365 -9.62 -0.39 -5.75
C THR A 365 -9.64 1.14 -5.84
N VAL A 366 -9.47 1.84 -4.72
CA VAL A 366 -9.34 3.32 -4.71
C VAL A 366 -8.08 3.72 -5.51
N LEU A 367 -6.93 3.13 -5.23
CA LEU A 367 -5.66 3.52 -5.85
C LEU A 367 -5.52 3.12 -7.32
N LEU A 368 -6.17 2.03 -7.76
CA LEU A 368 -5.99 1.44 -9.10
C LEU A 368 -7.25 1.48 -9.96
N GLY A 369 -8.37 1.92 -9.40
CA GLY A 369 -9.67 1.87 -10.05
C GLY A 369 -10.30 0.48 -10.02
N GLU A 370 -11.52 0.42 -10.54
CA GLU A 370 -12.44 -0.73 -10.47
C GLU A 370 -12.14 -1.80 -11.54
N ALA A 371 -11.27 -1.49 -12.49
CA ALA A 371 -10.94 -2.39 -13.59
C ALA A 371 -10.22 -3.65 -13.08
N GLY A 372 -10.76 -4.84 -13.36
CA GLY A 372 -10.18 -6.11 -12.93
C GLY A 372 -10.58 -6.57 -11.53
N GLU A 373 -11.56 -5.93 -10.88
CA GLU A 373 -12.23 -6.50 -9.71
C GLU A 373 -13.11 -7.69 -10.12
N GLU A 374 -13.04 -8.80 -9.36
CA GLU A 374 -13.91 -9.97 -9.55
C GLU A 374 -15.39 -9.61 -9.30
N ILE A 375 -15.63 -8.68 -8.37
CA ILE A 375 -16.95 -8.11 -8.07
C ILE A 375 -16.81 -6.60 -8.09
N ALA A 376 -17.36 -5.96 -9.12
CA ALA A 376 -17.37 -4.52 -9.23
C ALA A 376 -18.13 -3.89 -8.04
N PRO A 377 -17.59 -2.82 -7.42
CA PRO A 377 -18.31 -2.13 -6.36
C PRO A 377 -19.58 -1.46 -6.92
N PRO A 378 -20.57 -1.16 -6.05
CA PRO A 378 -21.75 -0.41 -6.47
C PRO A 378 -21.35 0.95 -7.09
N PRO A 379 -22.10 1.45 -8.08
CA PRO A 379 -21.82 2.75 -8.68
C PRO A 379 -21.65 3.86 -7.63
N GLY A 380 -20.53 4.57 -7.69
CA GLY A 380 -20.22 5.67 -6.76
C GLY A 380 -19.62 5.26 -5.41
N ALA A 381 -19.57 3.96 -5.07
CA ALA A 381 -19.02 3.49 -3.81
C ALA A 381 -17.53 3.86 -3.65
N THR A 382 -16.74 3.80 -4.73
CA THR A 382 -15.31 4.17 -4.68
C THR A 382 -15.12 5.67 -4.40
N ALA A 383 -15.93 6.53 -5.01
CA ALA A 383 -15.94 7.96 -4.72
C ALA A 383 -16.37 8.26 -3.28
N GLN A 384 -17.36 7.53 -2.77
CA GLN A 384 -17.79 7.65 -1.38
C GLN A 384 -16.67 7.27 -0.41
N VAL A 385 -15.99 6.14 -0.61
CA VAL A 385 -14.83 5.75 0.19
C VAL A 385 -13.76 6.85 0.14
N ALA A 386 -13.40 7.35 -1.04
CA ALA A 386 -12.40 8.41 -1.18
C ALA A 386 -12.76 9.68 -0.39
N HIS A 387 -14.04 10.09 -0.41
CA HIS A 387 -14.52 11.22 0.40
C HIS A 387 -14.43 10.96 1.90
N GLU A 388 -14.77 9.76 2.35
CA GLU A 388 -14.69 9.41 3.77
C GLU A 388 -13.24 9.37 4.27
N LEU A 389 -12.32 8.83 3.46
CA LEU A 389 -10.88 8.85 3.78
C LEU A 389 -10.34 10.28 3.86
N MET A 390 -10.72 11.15 2.92
CA MET A 390 -10.36 12.59 2.97
C MET A 390 -10.94 13.27 4.22
N ARG A 391 -12.21 13.01 4.55
CA ARG A 391 -12.86 13.58 5.75
C ARG A 391 -12.13 13.15 7.02
N PHE A 392 -11.77 11.87 7.13
CA PHE A 392 -10.99 11.33 8.24
C PHE A 392 -9.63 12.01 8.38
N ALA A 393 -8.98 12.35 7.26
CA ALA A 393 -7.67 12.99 7.21
C ALA A 393 -7.70 14.53 7.32
N SER A 394 -8.88 15.15 7.37
CA SER A 394 -9.05 16.61 7.39
C SER A 394 -9.30 17.18 8.79
N VAL A 395 -9.24 16.37 9.84
CA VAL A 395 -9.45 16.81 11.23
C VAL A 395 -8.21 17.58 11.72
N PRO A 396 -8.33 18.70 12.46
CA PRO A 396 -7.19 19.56 12.80
C PRO A 396 -5.96 18.87 13.40
N HIS A 397 -6.15 17.86 14.25
CA HIS A 397 -5.06 17.10 14.88
C HIS A 397 -4.41 16.05 13.94
N ARG A 398 -4.82 16.00 12.66
CA ARG A 398 -4.33 15.07 11.63
C ARG A 398 -3.87 15.78 10.36
N LEU A 399 -3.80 17.10 10.41
CA LEU A 399 -3.26 17.85 9.32
C LEU A 399 -1.75 17.59 9.25
N GLY A 400 -1.25 17.38 8.04
CA GLY A 400 0.18 17.30 7.76
C GLY A 400 0.83 18.67 7.74
N ALA A 401 1.97 18.77 7.07
CA ALA A 401 2.69 20.02 6.92
C ALA A 401 1.77 21.13 6.38
N HIS A 402 1.99 22.36 6.87
CA HIS A 402 1.24 23.56 6.49
C HIS A 402 -0.29 23.46 6.69
N GLY A 403 -0.77 22.51 7.50
CA GLY A 403 -2.20 22.33 7.72
C GLY A 403 -2.90 21.56 6.59
N ALA A 404 -2.17 20.86 5.72
CA ALA A 404 -2.75 20.12 4.61
C ALA A 404 -3.39 18.79 5.06
N PRO A 405 -4.56 18.39 4.54
CA PRO A 405 -5.11 17.05 4.78
C PRO A 405 -4.17 15.97 4.25
N LEU A 406 -3.92 14.93 5.04
CA LEU A 406 -3.02 13.82 4.67
C LEU A 406 -3.57 12.93 3.54
N ILE A 407 -4.87 13.03 3.24
CA ILE A 407 -5.57 12.36 2.15
C ILE A 407 -6.48 13.39 1.50
N VAL A 408 -6.46 13.47 0.17
CA VAL A 408 -7.24 14.40 -0.63
C VAL A 408 -7.90 13.67 -1.79
N TYR A 409 -9.16 14.00 -2.03
CA TYR A 409 -9.90 13.57 -3.20
C TYR A 409 -10.61 14.77 -3.83
N ASP A 410 -10.26 15.08 -5.09
CA ASP A 410 -10.89 16.15 -5.87
C ASP A 410 -11.10 15.70 -7.32
N PRO A 411 -12.33 15.31 -7.72
CA PRO A 411 -12.60 14.81 -9.07
C PRO A 411 -12.26 15.83 -10.18
N ARG A 412 -12.18 17.13 -9.86
CA ARG A 412 -11.80 18.17 -10.84
C ARG A 412 -10.30 18.26 -11.08
N ASP A 413 -9.47 17.61 -10.27
CA ASP A 413 -8.02 17.54 -10.49
C ASP A 413 -7.65 16.51 -11.56
N ALA A 414 -8.44 15.44 -11.73
CA ALA A 414 -8.10 14.34 -12.62
C ALA A 414 -7.99 14.75 -14.11
N PRO A 415 -8.97 15.48 -14.72
CA PRO A 415 -8.85 15.93 -16.10
C PRO A 415 -7.62 16.82 -16.34
N ARG A 416 -7.30 17.70 -15.39
CA ARG A 416 -6.13 18.59 -15.48
C ARG A 416 -4.81 17.82 -15.47
N ARG A 417 -4.71 16.78 -14.62
CA ARG A 417 -3.54 15.89 -14.54
C ARG A 417 -3.38 15.07 -15.81
N TRP A 418 -4.49 14.54 -16.34
CA TRP A 418 -4.52 13.82 -17.62
C TRP A 418 -4.05 14.73 -18.78
N ASP A 419 -4.61 15.94 -18.89
CA ASP A 419 -4.25 16.90 -19.95
C ASP A 419 -2.77 17.30 -19.88
N MET A 420 -2.27 17.57 -18.67
CA MET A 420 -0.85 17.91 -18.46
C MET A 420 0.07 16.76 -18.89
N THR A 421 -0.29 15.54 -18.53
CA THR A 421 0.50 14.35 -18.85
C THR A 421 0.54 14.13 -20.36
N LEU A 422 -0.61 14.17 -21.05
CA LEU A 422 -0.64 14.01 -22.50
C LEU A 422 0.09 15.13 -23.25
N ARG A 423 -0.01 16.37 -22.78
CA ARG A 423 0.78 17.48 -23.36
C ARG A 423 2.28 17.27 -23.22
N ALA A 424 2.73 16.73 -22.09
CA ALA A 424 4.15 16.48 -21.86
C ALA A 424 4.67 15.28 -22.68
N LEU A 425 3.81 14.28 -22.93
CA LEU A 425 4.13 13.13 -23.78
C LEU A 425 4.10 13.45 -25.29
N ALA A 426 3.48 14.56 -25.68
CA ALA A 426 3.39 14.94 -27.08
C ALA A 426 4.80 15.11 -27.70
N PRO A 427 5.04 14.61 -28.93
CA PRO A 427 6.30 14.83 -29.63
C PRO A 427 6.60 16.33 -29.70
N ARG A 428 7.80 16.72 -29.30
CA ARG A 428 8.26 18.10 -29.52
C ARG A 428 8.54 18.26 -31.01
N ALA A 429 7.91 19.28 -31.61
CA ALA A 429 8.09 19.65 -33.01
C ALA A 429 9.52 20.11 -33.30
#